data_AF-A0A2N0VXC2-F1
#
_entry.id   AF-A0A2N0VXC2-F1
#
_cell.length_a   1.000
_cell.length_b   1.000
_cell.length_c   1.000
_cell.angle_alpha   90.00
_cell.angle_beta   90.00
_cell.angle_gamma   90.00
#
_symmetry.space_group_name_H-M   'P 1'
#
loop_
_entity.id
_entity.type
_entity.pdbx_description
1 polymer ?
#
loop_
_entity_poly.entity_id
_entity_poly.type
_entity_poly.pdbx_seq_one_letter_code
_entity_poly.pdbx_strand_id
1 'polypeptide(L)'
;MSSSGYAWFKETSLETGQWIWGTLQGSFNEKQAISQILVDAAIGMIPLVGDVTAVRDLIAVSIGLIKDPKKRESTMEWVFLVVLLFALIPVIGGLIKGAGRLALQVGKGAEKNREILEQTIKFLNRFGEGNAVKWLAKLDVTQYQPQIIEKMSDFCQTLITAINQILSARIGRMLPDKWKNDLIAVRDGFVELKSLAARMIPQALKELDAKLRVLQGMVYQGEIHTVATASGRAVVKREAEAYLLERDIRVAAKQGTRFPSNHAEQRLEATLRRKYSKQGYPNMLAYTKQSPAFGDKLVFPDIASFSGKVTAKSADDMAGKTIFRAFGNKTELAIDPRGSNAAGGFWGYQDIPGNAKEWRDLSAVLDEWNGNGFLVVLHLPEDLAARMPGTNAWHGTIAEQFGNKIDTQYLEGGGEQVIIKLEGDFFKELNRIGDEVKASGQTAKVELNGVKAEFYPTGWKDVEGVHGYSKPDGIEPPYATTTRTLHDDELRSKKVDRAIINAVRIENQTAMETGQ
;
A
#
# COMPACT_ATOMS: atom_id res chain seq x y z
N MET A 1 -31.41 18.12 16.15
CA MET A 1 -30.36 19.16 16.20
C MET A 1 -29.03 18.52 16.62
N SER A 2 -28.12 18.25 15.68
CA SER A 2 -26.67 18.09 15.91
C SER A 2 -25.97 17.85 14.57
N SER A 3 -25.57 18.93 13.88
CA SER A 3 -24.78 18.89 12.64
C SER A 3 -23.45 19.64 12.76
N SER A 4 -23.04 20.04 13.97
CA SER A 4 -21.95 21.01 14.19
C SER A 4 -20.52 20.45 14.03
N GLY A 5 -20.28 19.15 14.24
CA GLY A 5 -18.90 18.61 14.24
C GLY A 5 -18.28 18.40 12.86
N TYR A 6 -19.07 17.98 11.87
CA TYR A 6 -18.57 17.63 10.54
C TYR A 6 -18.37 18.87 9.65
N ALA A 7 -19.24 19.88 9.79
CA ALA A 7 -19.15 21.14 9.08
C ALA A 7 -17.93 21.97 9.54
N TRP A 8 -17.72 22.08 10.86
CA TRP A 8 -16.60 22.82 11.44
C TRP A 8 -15.22 22.23 11.09
N PHE A 9 -15.10 20.89 11.04
CA PHE A 9 -13.86 20.22 10.66
C PHE A 9 -13.53 20.41 9.16
N LYS A 10 -14.56 20.40 8.30
CA LYS A 10 -14.41 20.62 6.85
C LYS A 10 -14.07 22.08 6.55
N GLU A 11 -14.66 23.02 7.27
CA GLU A 11 -14.41 24.47 7.17
C GLU A 11 -12.99 24.83 7.66
N THR A 12 -12.56 24.30 8.81
CA THR A 12 -11.19 24.51 9.34
C THR A 12 -10.11 23.90 8.44
N SER A 13 -10.39 22.76 7.79
CA SER A 13 -9.45 22.08 6.88
C SER A 13 -9.38 22.73 5.49
N LEU A 14 -10.49 23.28 4.98
CA LEU A 14 -10.56 23.94 3.67
C LEU A 14 -10.09 25.40 3.72
N GLU A 15 -10.36 26.15 4.79
CA GLU A 15 -9.83 27.51 4.98
C GLU A 15 -8.30 27.51 5.18
N THR A 16 -7.74 26.44 5.77
CA THR A 16 -6.29 26.28 5.95
C THR A 16 -5.55 25.97 4.63
N GLY A 17 -6.28 25.52 3.59
CA GLY A 17 -5.74 25.20 2.26
C GLY A 17 -5.69 26.38 1.30
N GLN A 18 -6.58 27.36 1.42
CA GLN A 18 -6.65 28.49 0.49
C GLN A 18 -5.66 29.63 0.78
N TRP A 19 -5.08 29.69 1.98
CA TRP A 19 -4.06 30.70 2.31
C TRP A 19 -2.65 30.36 1.79
N ILE A 20 -2.39 29.10 1.42
CA ILE A 20 -1.03 28.61 1.10
C ILE A 20 -0.64 28.81 -0.37
N TRP A 21 -1.58 29.02 -1.28
CA TRP A 21 -1.26 29.21 -2.71
C TRP A 21 -0.94 30.67 -3.08
N GLY A 22 -1.37 31.64 -2.28
CA GLY A 22 -1.19 33.07 -2.56
C GLY A 22 0.21 33.64 -2.29
N THR A 23 1.12 32.85 -1.73
CA THR A 23 2.41 33.35 -1.18
C THR A 23 3.63 32.90 -2.00
N LEU A 24 3.46 32.07 -3.02
CA LEU A 24 4.57 31.52 -3.81
C LEU A 24 5.02 32.40 -4.99
N GLN A 25 4.40 33.56 -5.25
CA GLN A 25 4.75 34.40 -6.40
C GLN A 25 5.06 35.89 -6.11
N GLY A 26 5.27 36.30 -4.86
CA GLY A 26 5.53 37.71 -4.55
C GLY A 26 6.61 37.92 -3.49
N SER A 27 7.72 38.51 -3.91
CA SER A 27 8.85 38.98 -3.09
C SER A 27 8.43 39.63 -1.77
N PHE A 28 9.13 39.28 -0.68
CA PHE A 28 9.17 39.94 0.65
C PHE A 28 7.98 40.85 0.96
N ASN A 29 6.92 40.30 1.58
CA ASN A 29 5.79 41.06 2.09
C ASN A 29 5.44 40.61 3.53
N GLU A 30 5.02 41.56 4.36
CA GLU A 30 4.93 41.58 5.85
C GLU A 30 4.02 40.54 6.55
N LYS A 31 3.93 39.29 6.07
CA LYS A 31 3.04 38.25 6.61
C LYS A 31 3.68 36.85 6.73
N GLN A 32 4.87 36.73 7.33
CA GLN A 32 5.27 35.43 7.91
C GLN A 32 4.46 35.21 9.20
N ALA A 33 3.54 34.25 9.21
CA ALA A 33 2.80 33.91 10.42
C ALA A 33 3.74 33.21 11.43
N ILE A 34 3.61 33.52 12.73
CA ILE A 34 4.41 32.91 13.82
C ILE A 34 4.40 31.37 13.74
N SER A 35 3.32 30.77 13.25
CA SER A 35 3.21 29.32 13.02
C SER A 35 4.20 28.78 11.98
N GLN A 36 4.54 29.52 10.92
CA GLN A 36 5.52 29.12 9.91
C GLN A 36 6.94 29.14 10.49
N ILE A 37 7.28 30.21 11.22
CA ILE A 37 8.57 30.35 11.91
C ILE A 37 8.78 29.19 12.91
N LEU A 38 7.73 28.81 13.65
CA LEU A 38 7.79 27.71 14.59
C LEU A 38 7.90 26.34 13.92
N VAL A 39 7.18 26.13 12.81
CA VAL A 39 7.29 24.90 12.01
C VAL A 39 8.72 24.74 11.48
N ASP A 40 9.28 25.78 10.86
CA ASP A 40 10.62 25.75 10.27
C ASP A 40 11.71 25.52 11.34
N ALA A 41 11.56 26.11 12.53
CA ALA A 41 12.49 25.90 13.65
C ALA A 41 12.33 24.50 14.29
N ALA A 42 11.11 23.96 14.37
CA ALA A 42 10.84 22.70 15.07
C ALA A 42 11.15 21.45 14.23
N ILE A 43 11.05 21.51 12.90
CA ILE A 43 11.28 20.37 12.00
C ILE A 43 12.68 19.76 12.20
N GLY A 44 13.70 20.59 12.44
CA GLY A 44 15.07 20.13 12.67
C GLY A 44 15.34 19.61 14.09
N MET A 45 14.44 19.86 15.05
CA MET A 45 14.68 19.65 16.49
C MET A 45 13.84 18.54 17.12
N ILE A 46 12.78 18.05 16.46
CA ILE A 46 11.97 16.93 16.97
C ILE A 46 12.51 15.61 16.42
N PRO A 47 13.22 14.78 17.22
CA PRO A 47 13.68 13.48 16.75
C PRO A 47 12.49 12.57 16.42
N LEU A 48 12.58 11.87 15.29
CA LEU A 48 11.63 10.84 14.79
C LEU A 48 10.43 11.32 13.96
N VAL A 49 10.22 12.63 13.74
CA VAL A 49 9.12 13.10 12.89
C VAL A 49 9.58 13.22 11.44
N GLY A 50 9.40 12.16 10.66
CA GLY A 50 9.63 12.17 9.21
C GLY A 50 8.49 12.78 8.39
N ASP A 51 7.59 13.54 9.00
CA ASP A 51 6.38 14.10 8.36
C ASP A 51 6.09 15.50 8.88
N VAL A 52 6.47 16.51 8.09
CA VAL A 52 6.26 17.95 8.37
C VAL A 52 4.78 18.25 8.68
N THR A 53 3.87 17.47 8.09
CA THR A 53 2.41 17.59 8.31
C THR A 53 2.04 17.32 9.77
N ALA A 54 2.66 16.32 10.39
CA ALA A 54 2.36 15.96 11.78
C ALA A 54 2.81 17.05 12.77
N VAL A 55 3.98 17.65 12.55
CA VAL A 55 4.48 18.78 13.36
C VAL A 55 3.56 20.00 13.20
N ARG A 56 3.16 20.30 11.96
CA ARG A 56 2.27 21.41 11.65
C ARG A 56 0.91 21.26 12.34
N ASP A 57 0.30 20.08 12.26
CA ASP A 57 -0.99 19.80 12.91
C ASP A 57 -0.89 19.97 14.43
N LEU A 58 0.18 19.47 15.05
CA LEU A 58 0.41 19.61 16.49
C LEU A 58 0.60 21.06 16.94
N ILE A 59 1.33 21.86 16.16
CA ILE A 59 1.51 23.30 16.43
C ILE A 59 0.17 24.02 16.31
N ALA A 60 -0.62 23.73 15.26
CA ALA A 60 -1.91 24.38 15.05
C ALA A 60 -2.89 24.12 16.21
N VAL A 61 -3.06 22.86 16.62
CA VAL A 61 -3.94 22.50 17.75
C VAL A 61 -3.43 23.08 19.06
N SER A 62 -2.11 23.03 19.29
CA SER A 62 -1.50 23.57 20.52
C SER A 62 -1.64 25.09 20.60
N ILE A 63 -1.46 25.83 19.51
CA ILE A 63 -1.73 27.27 19.47
C ILE A 63 -3.21 27.57 19.73
N GLY A 64 -4.11 26.74 19.22
CA GLY A 64 -5.55 26.83 19.53
C GLY A 64 -5.82 26.72 21.03
N LEU A 65 -5.19 25.75 21.70
CA LEU A 65 -5.28 25.59 23.15
C LEU A 65 -4.64 26.76 23.91
N ILE A 66 -3.50 27.27 23.45
CA ILE A 66 -2.82 28.41 24.09
C ILE A 66 -3.68 29.68 24.04
N LYS A 67 -4.34 29.93 22.91
CA LYS A 67 -5.12 31.16 22.69
C LYS A 67 -6.51 31.13 23.31
N ASP A 68 -7.11 29.95 23.48
CA ASP A 68 -8.49 29.81 23.95
C ASP A 68 -8.56 28.98 25.24
N PRO A 69 -8.77 29.62 26.40
CA PRO A 69 -8.95 28.93 27.68
C PRO A 69 -10.10 27.91 27.66
N LYS A 70 -11.19 28.17 26.92
CA LYS A 70 -12.32 27.23 26.82
C LYS A 70 -11.92 25.95 26.12
N LYS A 71 -11.03 26.03 25.12
CA LYS A 71 -10.46 24.84 24.47
C LYS A 71 -9.57 24.06 25.43
N ARG A 72 -8.80 24.74 26.30
CA ARG A 72 -7.97 24.06 27.32
C ARG A 72 -8.78 23.26 28.32
N GLU A 73 -10.01 23.67 28.60
CA GLU A 73 -10.90 22.96 29.51
C GLU A 73 -11.68 21.83 28.82
N SER A 74 -11.74 21.82 27.48
CA SER A 74 -12.47 20.83 26.70
C SER A 74 -11.69 19.52 26.53
N THR A 75 -12.15 18.44 27.17
CA THR A 75 -11.56 17.09 27.00
C THR A 75 -11.46 16.67 25.54
N MET A 76 -12.42 17.03 24.69
CA MET A 76 -12.40 16.65 23.27
C MET A 76 -11.29 17.34 22.47
N GLU A 77 -10.90 18.56 22.83
CA GLU A 77 -9.76 19.23 22.21
C GLU A 77 -8.44 18.54 22.57
N TRP A 78 -8.34 18.04 23.80
CA TRP A 78 -7.23 17.19 24.23
C TRP A 78 -7.26 15.81 23.58
N VAL A 79 -8.44 15.25 23.28
CA VAL A 79 -8.58 14.01 22.47
C VAL A 79 -8.01 14.22 21.07
N PHE A 80 -8.33 15.34 20.40
CA PHE A 80 -7.74 15.66 19.10
C PHE A 80 -6.22 15.78 19.17
N LEU A 81 -5.69 16.43 20.22
CA LEU A 81 -4.26 16.52 20.45
C LEU A 81 -3.62 15.14 20.66
N VAL A 82 -4.20 14.28 21.51
CA VAL A 82 -3.70 12.92 21.77
C VAL A 82 -3.67 12.07 20.48
N VAL A 83 -4.69 12.16 19.63
CA VAL A 83 -4.72 11.46 18.34
C VAL A 83 -3.57 11.91 17.43
N LEU A 84 -3.19 13.20 17.46
CA LEU A 84 -2.03 13.69 16.73
C LEU A 84 -0.70 13.24 17.35
N LEU A 85 -0.60 13.21 18.69
CA LEU A 85 0.59 12.76 19.40
C LEU A 85 0.93 11.29 19.12
N PHE A 86 -0.07 10.43 18.87
CA PHE A 86 0.19 9.06 18.43
C PHE A 86 1.03 9.00 17.14
N ALA A 87 0.96 9.99 16.24
CA ALA A 87 1.82 10.01 15.04
C ALA A 87 3.32 10.12 15.36
N LEU A 88 3.68 10.53 16.59
CA LEU A 88 5.06 10.64 17.05
C LEU A 88 5.62 9.30 17.56
N ILE A 89 4.79 8.25 17.65
CA ILE A 89 5.20 6.89 18.03
C ILE A 89 5.47 6.09 16.75
N PRO A 90 6.71 5.62 16.50
CA PRO A 90 7.04 4.87 15.30
C PRO A 90 6.21 3.59 15.13
N VAL A 91 5.93 3.23 13.87
CA VAL A 91 5.27 1.99 13.44
C VAL A 91 3.79 1.90 13.85
N ILE A 92 3.50 1.80 15.15
CA ILE A 92 2.16 1.51 15.68
C ILE A 92 1.32 2.79 15.78
N GLY A 93 1.96 3.94 16.02
CA GLY A 93 1.27 5.21 16.28
C GLY A 93 0.43 5.73 15.12
N GLY A 94 0.85 5.49 13.87
CA GLY A 94 0.07 5.84 12.68
C GLY A 94 -1.26 5.09 12.58
N LEU A 95 -1.26 3.81 12.97
CA LEU A 95 -2.46 2.96 12.98
C LEU A 95 -3.45 3.43 14.05
N ILE A 96 -2.95 3.69 15.27
CA ILE A 96 -3.76 4.19 16.38
C ILE A 96 -4.35 5.57 16.05
N LYS A 97 -3.56 6.47 15.45
CA LYS A 97 -4.06 7.78 15.01
C LYS A 97 -5.22 7.65 14.02
N GLY A 98 -5.10 6.80 13.01
CA GLY A 98 -6.14 6.66 11.99
C GLY A 98 -7.40 5.97 12.51
N ALA A 99 -7.26 4.87 13.27
CA ALA A 99 -8.38 4.23 13.93
C ALA A 99 -9.04 5.17 14.95
N GLY A 100 -8.24 5.92 15.71
CA GLY A 100 -8.69 6.93 16.64
C GLY A 100 -9.52 8.02 15.97
N ARG A 101 -9.08 8.56 14.82
CA ARG A 101 -9.83 9.56 14.04
C ARG A 101 -11.21 9.06 13.62
N LEU A 102 -11.33 7.79 13.24
CA LEU A 102 -12.62 7.20 12.88
C LEU A 102 -13.49 6.98 14.12
N ALA A 103 -12.89 6.50 15.22
CA ALA A 103 -13.57 6.32 16.50
C ALA A 103 -14.16 7.63 17.06
N LEU A 104 -13.59 8.80 16.74
CA LEU A 104 -14.17 10.09 17.14
C LEU A 104 -15.58 10.34 16.59
N GLN A 105 -15.94 9.68 15.50
CA GLN A 105 -17.26 9.81 14.86
C GLN A 105 -18.33 8.94 15.52
N VAL A 106 -17.93 8.04 16.44
CA VAL A 106 -18.83 7.15 17.18
C VAL A 106 -19.79 7.97 18.04
N GLY A 107 -21.07 7.64 17.95
CA GLY A 107 -22.15 8.28 18.69
C GLY A 107 -23.09 7.25 19.30
N LYS A 108 -24.34 7.65 19.55
CA LYS A 108 -25.36 6.77 20.16
C LYS A 108 -26.07 5.82 19.17
N GLY A 109 -25.88 6.01 17.86
CA GLY A 109 -26.59 5.25 16.82
C GLY A 109 -25.85 3.98 16.40
N ALA A 110 -26.48 2.81 16.56
CA ALA A 110 -25.86 1.52 16.26
C ALA A 110 -25.48 1.35 14.77
N GLU A 111 -26.36 1.72 13.85
CA GLU A 111 -26.11 1.61 12.40
C GLU A 111 -24.89 2.44 11.96
N LYS A 112 -24.86 3.72 12.35
CA LYS A 112 -23.73 4.61 12.04
C LYS A 112 -22.43 4.10 12.67
N ASN A 113 -22.49 3.57 13.88
CA ASN A 113 -21.31 3.00 14.53
C ASN A 113 -20.82 1.72 13.83
N ARG A 114 -21.72 0.94 13.21
CA ARG A 114 -21.38 -0.22 12.37
C ARG A 114 -20.65 0.22 11.10
N GLU A 115 -21.13 1.26 10.42
CA GLU A 115 -20.40 1.86 9.28
C GLU A 115 -19.01 2.36 9.68
N ILE A 116 -18.90 3.00 10.86
CA ILE A 116 -17.62 3.46 11.39
C ILE A 116 -16.70 2.28 11.73
N LEU A 117 -17.24 1.19 12.29
CA LEU A 117 -16.47 -0.03 12.54
C LEU A 117 -15.94 -0.61 11.22
N GLU A 118 -16.78 -0.72 10.20
CA GLU A 118 -16.37 -1.20 8.87
C GLU A 118 -15.29 -0.31 8.26
N GLN A 119 -15.43 1.00 8.34
CA GLN A 119 -14.40 1.96 7.90
C GLN A 119 -13.10 1.80 8.70
N THR A 120 -13.20 1.56 10.01
CA THR A 120 -12.05 1.37 10.91
C THR A 120 -11.31 0.08 10.60
N ILE A 121 -12.04 -1.03 10.38
CA ILE A 121 -11.47 -2.30 9.95
C ILE A 121 -10.84 -2.14 8.56
N LYS A 122 -11.51 -1.50 7.60
CA LYS A 122 -10.96 -1.22 6.25
C LYS A 122 -9.69 -0.37 6.31
N PHE A 123 -9.65 0.64 7.17
CA PHE A 123 -8.46 1.44 7.43
C PHE A 123 -7.34 0.55 8.00
N LEU A 124 -7.58 -0.17 9.09
CA LEU A 124 -6.56 -0.99 9.74
C LEU A 124 -6.03 -2.10 8.83
N ASN A 125 -6.90 -2.74 8.05
CA ASN A 125 -6.56 -3.72 7.03
C ASN A 125 -5.65 -3.15 5.92
N ARG A 126 -5.78 -1.86 5.61
CA ARG A 126 -4.97 -1.18 4.58
C ARG A 126 -3.55 -0.84 5.05
N PHE A 127 -3.32 -0.73 6.36
CA PHE A 127 -2.09 -0.15 6.91
C PHE A 127 -1.36 -1.04 7.92
N GLY A 128 -2.06 -1.97 8.59
CA GLY A 128 -1.50 -2.82 9.64
C GLY A 128 -1.02 -4.18 9.14
N GLU A 129 -0.06 -4.77 9.84
CA GLU A 129 0.33 -6.17 9.66
C GLU A 129 -0.49 -7.06 10.62
N GLY A 130 -1.28 -7.99 10.09
CA GLY A 130 -2.06 -8.97 10.88
C GLY A 130 -3.58 -8.76 10.81
N ASN A 131 -4.33 -9.53 11.62
CA ASN A 131 -5.79 -9.50 11.62
C ASN A 131 -6.31 -8.24 12.34
N ALA A 132 -6.86 -7.27 11.59
CA ALA A 132 -7.31 -6.00 12.16
C ALA A 132 -8.46 -6.14 13.17
N VAL A 133 -9.33 -7.15 13.01
CA VAL A 133 -10.42 -7.42 13.94
C VAL A 133 -9.84 -7.85 15.30
N LYS A 134 -8.89 -8.79 15.30
CA LYS A 134 -8.15 -9.23 16.50
C LYS A 134 -7.28 -8.12 17.07
N TRP A 135 -6.64 -7.31 16.23
CA TRP A 135 -5.83 -6.18 16.67
C TRP A 135 -6.69 -5.12 17.34
N LEU A 136 -7.82 -4.73 16.71
CA LEU A 136 -8.76 -3.78 17.27
C LEU A 136 -9.37 -4.30 18.56
N ALA A 137 -9.75 -5.58 18.63
CA ALA A 137 -10.28 -6.22 19.84
C ALA A 137 -9.27 -6.20 21.01
N LYS A 138 -7.97 -6.32 20.72
CA LYS A 138 -6.89 -6.28 21.71
C LYS A 138 -6.35 -4.87 21.96
N LEU A 139 -6.76 -3.87 21.19
CA LEU A 139 -6.24 -2.52 21.30
C LEU A 139 -6.61 -1.94 22.67
N ASP A 140 -5.59 -1.56 23.42
CA ASP A 140 -5.71 -0.76 24.62
C ASP A 140 -4.84 0.48 24.43
N VAL A 141 -5.45 1.64 24.18
CA VAL A 141 -4.68 2.88 23.96
C VAL A 141 -4.16 3.46 25.27
N THR A 142 -4.70 3.04 26.41
CA THR A 142 -4.32 3.56 27.74
C THR A 142 -2.93 3.09 28.16
N GLN A 143 -2.47 1.94 27.65
CA GLN A 143 -1.10 1.45 27.88
C GLN A 143 -0.02 2.42 27.37
N TYR A 144 -0.33 3.26 26.38
CA TYR A 144 0.59 4.24 25.81
C TYR A 144 0.60 5.57 26.58
N GLN A 145 -0.16 5.70 27.67
CA GLN A 145 -0.26 6.95 28.43
C GLN A 145 1.10 7.56 28.83
N PRO A 146 2.07 6.80 29.40
CA PRO A 146 3.37 7.36 29.75
C PRO A 146 4.11 7.92 28.53
N GLN A 147 4.08 7.19 27.41
CA GLN A 147 4.75 7.58 26.16
C GLN A 147 4.11 8.83 25.55
N ILE A 148 2.79 8.96 25.58
CA ILE A 148 2.09 10.13 25.03
C ILE A 148 2.35 11.39 25.89
N ILE A 149 2.41 11.24 27.22
CA ILE A 149 2.80 12.35 28.12
C ILE A 149 4.24 12.78 27.84
N GLU A 150 5.16 11.82 27.70
CA GLU A 150 6.56 12.07 27.33
C GLU A 150 6.66 12.82 26.00
N LYS A 151 6.01 12.32 24.94
CA LYS A 151 6.01 12.96 23.62
C LYS A 151 5.43 14.38 23.64
N MET A 152 4.38 14.64 24.43
CA MET A 152 3.84 15.99 24.59
C MET A 152 4.83 16.90 25.31
N SER A 153 5.47 16.40 26.37
CA SER A 153 6.48 17.13 27.13
C SER A 153 7.67 17.51 26.25
N ASP A 154 8.19 16.56 25.47
CA ASP A 154 9.29 16.77 24.53
C ASP A 154 8.93 17.77 23.43
N PHE A 155 7.72 17.66 22.88
CA PHE A 155 7.21 18.59 21.87
C PHE A 155 7.14 20.03 22.41
N CYS A 156 6.53 20.22 23.58
CA CYS A 156 6.46 21.54 24.22
C CYS A 156 7.86 22.08 24.53
N GLN A 157 8.75 21.24 25.07
CA GLN A 157 10.12 21.62 25.39
C GLN A 157 10.90 22.06 24.16
N THR A 158 10.70 21.36 23.04
CA THR A 158 11.32 21.69 21.75
C THR A 158 10.89 23.08 21.29
N LEU A 159 9.59 23.38 21.33
CA LEU A 159 9.07 24.70 20.92
C LEU A 159 9.49 25.82 21.86
N ILE A 160 9.50 25.59 23.17
CA ILE A 160 10.03 26.56 24.16
C ILE A 160 11.49 26.88 23.84
N THR A 161 12.29 25.85 23.57
CA THR A 161 13.73 26.01 23.26
C THR A 161 13.93 26.77 21.96
N ALA A 162 13.20 26.41 20.90
CA ALA A 162 13.24 27.08 19.62
C ALA A 162 12.88 28.57 19.74
N ILE A 163 11.81 28.91 20.46
CA ILE A 163 11.40 30.30 20.66
C ILE A 163 12.46 31.08 21.45
N ASN A 164 13.01 30.49 22.52
CA ASN A 164 14.07 31.14 23.30
C ASN A 164 15.34 31.39 22.47
N GLN A 165 15.72 30.46 21.60
CA GLN A 165 16.84 30.64 20.67
C GLN A 165 16.57 31.77 19.67
N ILE A 166 15.36 31.82 19.08
CA ILE A 166 14.94 32.90 18.19
C ILE A 166 15.04 34.25 18.90
N LEU A 167 14.46 34.37 20.10
CA LEU A 167 14.45 35.61 20.89
C LEU A 167 15.86 36.05 21.30
N SER A 168 16.78 35.11 21.53
CA SER A 168 18.16 35.38 21.95
C SER A 168 19.10 35.73 20.76
N ALA A 169 18.75 35.29 19.55
CA ALA A 169 19.53 35.55 18.35
C ALA A 169 19.62 37.05 18.02
N ARG A 170 20.66 37.45 17.28
CA ARG A 170 20.87 38.85 16.87
C ARG A 170 19.67 39.43 16.10
N ILE A 171 19.05 38.60 15.25
CA ILE A 171 17.85 38.92 14.49
C ILE A 171 16.62 39.02 15.42
N GLY A 172 16.51 38.14 16.42
CA GLY A 172 15.44 38.20 17.44
C GLY A 172 15.45 39.46 18.28
N ARG A 173 16.65 39.99 18.59
CA ARG A 173 16.83 41.27 19.29
C ARG A 173 16.41 42.49 18.46
N MET A 174 16.30 42.33 17.14
CA MET A 174 15.87 43.38 16.21
C MET A 174 14.38 43.27 15.83
N LEU A 175 13.64 42.29 16.38
CA LEU A 175 12.20 42.15 16.13
C LEU A 175 11.40 43.30 16.78
N PRO A 176 10.33 43.80 16.13
CA PRO A 176 9.43 44.77 16.76
C PRO A 176 8.78 44.20 18.03
N ASP A 177 8.52 45.05 19.02
CA ASP A 177 8.02 44.64 20.35
C ASP A 177 6.76 43.77 20.29
N LYS A 178 5.85 44.06 19.35
CA LYS A 178 4.65 43.26 19.12
C LYS A 178 4.98 41.78 18.84
N TRP A 179 5.91 41.52 17.92
CA TRP A 179 6.30 40.16 17.55
C TRP A 179 7.06 39.44 18.66
N LYS A 180 7.89 40.19 19.39
CA LYS A 180 8.60 39.68 20.56
C LYS A 180 7.61 39.27 21.66
N ASN A 181 6.60 40.09 21.92
CA ASN A 181 5.55 39.81 22.89
C ASN A 181 4.68 38.62 22.47
N ASP A 182 4.35 38.50 21.18
CA ASP A 182 3.59 37.35 20.67
C ASP A 182 4.40 36.03 20.79
N LEU A 183 5.70 36.05 20.50
CA LEU A 183 6.58 34.88 20.69
C LEU A 183 6.70 34.49 22.16
N ILE A 184 6.85 35.47 23.05
CA ILE A 184 6.85 35.27 24.51
C ILE A 184 5.54 34.64 24.97
N ALA A 185 4.39 35.16 24.52
CA ALA A 185 3.08 34.63 24.87
C ALA A 185 2.88 33.18 24.39
N VAL A 186 3.37 32.86 23.18
CA VAL A 186 3.31 31.48 22.67
C VAL A 186 4.23 30.55 23.48
N ARG A 187 5.45 30.98 23.81
CA ARG A 187 6.37 30.22 24.68
C ARG A 187 5.73 29.93 26.03
N ASP A 188 5.18 30.95 26.69
CA ASP A 188 4.56 30.82 28.01
C ASP A 188 3.32 29.93 27.95
N GLY A 189 2.56 30.02 26.85
CA GLY A 189 1.49 29.07 26.55
C GLY A 189 1.95 27.62 26.46
N PHE A 190 3.10 27.34 25.83
CA PHE A 190 3.67 25.98 25.79
C PHE A 190 4.16 25.50 27.17
N VAL A 191 4.63 26.40 28.04
CA VAL A 191 4.93 26.08 29.45
C VAL A 191 3.65 25.66 30.18
N GLU A 192 2.56 26.42 30.01
CA GLU A 192 1.25 26.09 30.58
C GLU A 192 0.72 24.76 30.05
N LEU A 193 0.74 24.53 28.73
CA LEU A 193 0.31 23.27 28.13
C LEU A 193 1.10 22.06 28.64
N LYS A 194 2.43 22.19 28.78
CA LYS A 194 3.28 21.14 29.36
C LYS A 194 2.83 20.78 30.78
N SER A 195 2.49 21.77 31.60
CA SER A 195 2.00 21.53 32.97
C SER A 195 0.61 20.86 33.01
N LEU A 196 -0.27 21.20 32.06
CA LEU A 196 -1.62 20.65 31.96
C LEU A 196 -1.66 19.23 31.38
N ALA A 197 -0.66 18.86 30.58
CA ALA A 197 -0.57 17.58 29.90
C ALA A 197 -0.72 16.38 30.85
N ALA A 198 -0.07 16.41 32.01
CA ALA A 198 -0.14 15.33 33.01
C ALA A 198 -1.56 15.08 33.54
N ARG A 199 -2.42 16.11 33.55
CA ARG A 199 -3.82 16.01 33.99
C ARG A 199 -4.77 15.68 32.84
N MET A 200 -4.59 16.33 31.69
CA MET A 200 -5.57 16.28 30.60
C MET A 200 -5.36 15.09 29.65
N ILE A 201 -4.11 14.66 29.42
CA ILE A 201 -3.82 13.50 28.54
C ILE A 201 -4.47 12.22 29.06
N PRO A 202 -4.40 11.87 30.36
CA PRO A 202 -5.10 10.68 30.87
C PRO A 202 -6.61 10.72 30.64
N GLN A 203 -7.25 11.89 30.79
CA GLN A 203 -8.69 12.05 30.58
C GLN A 203 -9.05 11.90 29.10
N ALA A 204 -8.26 12.52 28.22
CA ALA A 204 -8.43 12.40 26.78
C ALA A 204 -8.18 10.98 26.27
N LEU A 205 -7.17 10.28 26.79
CA LEU A 205 -6.91 8.87 26.45
C LEU A 205 -8.06 7.96 26.89
N LYS A 206 -8.65 8.19 28.06
CA LYS A 206 -9.84 7.46 28.52
C LYS A 206 -11.05 7.69 27.61
N GLU A 207 -11.28 8.94 27.19
CA GLU A 207 -12.38 9.26 26.26
C GLU A 207 -12.16 8.62 24.88
N LEU A 208 -10.92 8.64 24.38
CA LEU A 208 -10.56 7.96 23.14
C LEU A 208 -10.73 6.43 23.27
N ASP A 209 -10.27 5.83 24.37
CA ASP A 209 -10.46 4.41 24.65
C ASP A 209 -11.94 4.06 24.71
N ALA A 210 -12.77 4.84 25.41
CA ALA A 210 -14.22 4.62 25.49
C ALA A 210 -14.88 4.56 24.09
N LYS A 211 -14.48 5.44 23.18
CA LYS A 211 -14.96 5.42 21.79
C LYS A 211 -14.48 4.20 21.01
N LEU A 212 -13.24 3.77 21.21
CA LEU A 212 -12.70 2.53 20.63
C LEU A 212 -13.40 1.29 21.20
N ARG A 213 -13.75 1.28 22.49
CA ARG A 213 -14.46 0.19 23.17
C ARG A 213 -15.86 -0.03 22.60
N VAL A 214 -16.54 1.03 22.15
CA VAL A 214 -17.83 0.90 21.45
C VAL A 214 -17.65 0.10 20.15
N LEU A 215 -16.60 0.37 19.39
CA LEU A 215 -16.27 -0.38 18.17
C LEU A 215 -15.87 -1.83 18.48
N GLN A 216 -15.08 -2.05 19.53
CA GLN A 216 -14.69 -3.39 19.99
C GLN A 216 -15.90 -4.23 20.42
N GLY A 217 -16.87 -3.64 21.15
CA GLY A 217 -18.08 -4.33 21.56
C GLY A 217 -18.91 -4.85 20.38
N MET A 218 -18.90 -4.13 19.26
CA MET A 218 -19.58 -4.53 18.03
C MET A 218 -18.86 -5.65 17.27
N VAL A 219 -17.52 -5.72 17.37
CA VAL A 219 -16.73 -6.84 16.86
C VAL A 219 -17.12 -8.15 17.55
N TYR A 220 -17.18 -8.14 18.89
CA TYR A 220 -17.57 -9.32 19.66
C TYR A 220 -19.02 -9.75 19.41
N GLN A 221 -19.94 -8.83 19.12
CA GLN A 221 -21.31 -9.16 18.75
C GLN A 221 -21.41 -9.80 17.36
N GLY A 222 -20.58 -9.38 16.40
CA GLY A 222 -20.50 -9.96 15.06
C GLY A 222 -19.99 -11.41 15.02
N GLU A 223 -19.14 -11.80 15.97
CA GLU A 223 -18.69 -13.19 16.13
C GLU A 223 -19.77 -14.13 16.72
N ILE A 224 -20.83 -13.60 17.36
CA ILE A 224 -21.87 -14.37 18.08
C ILE A 224 -23.19 -14.44 17.29
N HIS A 225 -23.15 -14.67 15.98
CA HIS A 225 -24.36 -15.00 15.20
C HIS A 225 -24.45 -16.51 14.95
N THR A 226 -25.08 -17.24 15.87
CA THR A 226 -25.53 -18.62 15.67
C THR A 226 -26.68 -18.66 14.66
N VAL A 227 -26.51 -19.44 13.59
CA VAL A 227 -27.59 -19.85 12.67
C VAL A 227 -28.51 -20.83 13.40
N ALA A 228 -29.81 -20.52 13.46
CA ALA A 228 -30.81 -21.46 13.94
C ALA A 228 -31.06 -22.54 12.87
N THR A 229 -30.81 -23.82 13.18
CA THR A 229 -31.28 -24.93 12.35
C THR A 229 -32.77 -25.18 12.61
N ALA A 230 -33.49 -25.57 11.56
CA ALA A 230 -34.95 -25.62 11.42
C ALA A 230 -35.75 -26.53 12.41
N SER A 231 -35.18 -26.99 13.53
CA SER A 231 -35.85 -27.91 14.47
C SER A 231 -35.76 -27.53 15.95
N GLY A 232 -35.22 -26.36 16.30
CA GLY A 232 -35.47 -25.72 17.60
C GLY A 232 -35.02 -26.45 18.88
N ARG A 233 -34.20 -27.51 18.80
CA ARG A 233 -33.73 -28.25 19.99
C ARG A 233 -32.26 -28.66 19.90
N ALA A 234 -31.37 -27.67 20.02
CA ALA A 234 -30.06 -27.75 20.70
C ALA A 234 -29.20 -26.53 20.29
N VAL A 235 -28.81 -25.70 21.27
CA VAL A 235 -27.75 -24.71 21.08
C VAL A 235 -26.43 -25.42 21.32
N VAL A 236 -25.73 -25.78 20.24
CA VAL A 236 -24.37 -26.34 20.36
C VAL A 236 -23.40 -25.16 20.54
N LYS A 237 -23.09 -24.82 21.80
CA LYS A 237 -21.85 -24.12 22.14
C LYS A 237 -20.72 -25.14 22.11
N ARG A 238 -19.77 -25.00 21.18
CA ARG A 238 -18.52 -25.74 21.26
C ARG A 238 -17.32 -24.87 20.91
N GLU A 239 -16.43 -24.79 21.89
CA GLU A 239 -15.01 -24.52 21.84
C GLU A 239 -14.35 -24.88 20.49
N ALA A 240 -14.36 -23.95 19.53
CA ALA A 240 -13.54 -24.06 18.32
C ALA A 240 -12.28 -23.18 18.40
N GLU A 241 -11.98 -22.60 19.58
CA GLU A 241 -10.86 -21.66 19.77
C GLU A 241 -9.49 -22.33 20.01
N ALA A 242 -9.39 -23.65 20.21
CA ALA A 242 -8.10 -24.24 20.61
C ALA A 242 -7.40 -25.12 19.55
N TYR A 243 -8.10 -25.76 18.61
CA TYR A 243 -7.49 -26.81 17.77
C TYR A 243 -7.09 -26.37 16.34
N LEU A 244 -7.62 -25.26 15.83
CA LEU A 244 -7.28 -24.76 14.48
C LEU A 244 -6.11 -23.76 14.47
N LEU A 245 -5.65 -23.31 15.64
CA LEU A 245 -4.58 -22.30 15.73
C LEU A 245 -3.17 -22.85 15.47
N GLU A 246 -2.87 -24.15 15.60
CA GLU A 246 -1.48 -24.61 15.38
C GLU A 246 -1.12 -24.94 13.92
N ARG A 247 -2.09 -25.04 13.00
CA ARG A 247 -1.79 -25.36 11.58
C ARG A 247 -2.02 -24.20 10.60
N ASP A 248 -2.96 -23.29 10.88
CA ASP A 248 -3.25 -22.17 9.96
C ASP A 248 -2.43 -20.90 10.22
N ILE A 249 -1.61 -20.87 11.29
CA ILE A 249 -0.76 -19.71 11.64
C ILE A 249 0.45 -19.50 10.71
N ARG A 250 0.70 -20.37 9.71
CA ARG A 250 1.78 -20.12 8.73
C ARG A 250 1.39 -19.35 7.47
N VAL A 251 0.11 -19.05 7.22
CA VAL A 251 -0.27 -18.38 5.95
C VAL A 251 -1.48 -17.43 6.09
N ALA A 252 -1.48 -16.54 7.09
CA ALA A 252 -2.39 -15.38 7.05
C ALA A 252 -1.85 -14.37 6.02
N ALA A 253 -2.42 -14.36 4.81
CA ALA A 253 -2.09 -13.44 3.73
C ALA A 253 -2.27 -11.98 4.16
N LYS A 254 -1.25 -11.14 3.89
CA LYS A 254 -1.21 -9.70 4.16
C LYS A 254 -2.31 -9.00 3.35
N GLN A 255 -3.05 -8.05 3.94
CA GLN A 255 -4.02 -7.25 3.18
C GLN A 255 -3.33 -6.11 2.44
N GLY A 256 -3.66 -6.02 1.16
CA GLY A 256 -2.75 -5.54 0.11
C GLY A 256 -2.50 -6.71 -0.83
N THR A 257 -2.67 -6.45 -2.12
CA THR A 257 -2.37 -7.39 -3.19
C THR A 257 -0.99 -8.01 -2.95
N ARG A 258 -0.89 -9.32 -2.74
CA ARG A 258 0.38 -9.97 -2.36
C ARG A 258 1.47 -9.77 -3.41
N PHE A 259 1.04 -9.71 -4.67
CA PHE A 259 1.88 -9.52 -5.84
C PHE A 259 1.34 -8.35 -6.68
N PRO A 260 1.46 -7.09 -6.22
CA PRO A 260 0.92 -5.94 -6.95
C PRO A 260 1.59 -5.81 -8.33
N SER A 261 0.83 -5.38 -9.33
CA SER A 261 1.38 -4.98 -10.63
C SER A 261 2.42 -3.86 -10.49
N ASN A 262 3.53 -3.96 -11.21
CA ASN A 262 4.52 -2.88 -11.27
C ASN A 262 3.93 -1.61 -11.91
N HIS A 263 4.30 -0.44 -11.38
CA HIS A 263 3.98 0.86 -11.99
C HIS A 263 4.43 0.91 -13.45
N ALA A 264 3.46 0.90 -14.35
CA ALA A 264 3.67 0.76 -15.78
C ALA A 264 2.88 1.80 -16.59
N GLU A 265 2.32 2.83 -15.93
CA GLU A 265 1.54 3.85 -16.62
C GLU A 265 2.35 4.56 -17.70
N GLN A 266 1.71 4.86 -18.84
CA GLN A 266 2.35 5.51 -19.99
C GLN A 266 3.06 6.82 -19.62
N ARG A 267 2.53 7.58 -18.64
CA ARG A 267 3.16 8.80 -18.11
C ARG A 267 4.58 8.59 -17.56
N LEU A 268 4.95 7.35 -17.20
CA LEU A 268 6.26 6.98 -16.66
C LEU A 268 7.24 6.50 -17.74
N GLU A 269 6.86 6.57 -19.03
CA GLU A 269 7.61 6.00 -20.15
C GLU A 269 9.10 6.34 -20.12
N ALA A 270 9.49 7.60 -19.90
CA ALA A 270 10.91 7.98 -19.85
C ALA A 270 11.70 7.24 -18.76
N THR A 271 11.10 7.01 -17.59
CA THR A 271 11.72 6.28 -16.48
C THR A 271 11.73 4.77 -16.76
N LEU A 272 10.65 4.23 -17.31
CA LEU A 272 10.55 2.81 -17.66
C LEU A 272 11.51 2.44 -18.80
N ARG A 273 11.66 3.32 -19.79
CA ARG A 273 12.59 3.19 -20.90
C ARG A 273 14.03 3.06 -20.41
N ARG A 274 14.44 3.91 -19.44
CA ARG A 274 15.77 3.81 -18.81
C ARG A 274 16.00 2.49 -18.08
N LYS A 275 14.96 1.88 -17.53
CA LYS A 275 15.07 0.64 -16.74
C LYS A 275 15.02 -0.63 -17.58
N TYR A 276 14.19 -0.63 -18.63
CA TYR A 276 13.83 -1.84 -19.38
C TYR A 276 14.20 -1.80 -20.87
N SER A 277 14.79 -0.71 -21.36
CA SER A 277 15.37 -0.72 -22.71
C SER A 277 16.78 -1.29 -22.68
N LYS A 278 16.94 -2.48 -23.24
CA LYS A 278 18.24 -3.15 -23.38
C LYS A 278 18.33 -3.79 -24.77
N GLN A 279 19.40 -3.49 -25.51
CA GLN A 279 19.60 -4.04 -26.86
C GLN A 279 19.66 -5.57 -26.80
N GLY A 280 18.97 -6.24 -27.72
CA GLY A 280 18.91 -7.70 -27.80
C GLY A 280 17.90 -8.35 -26.85
N TYR A 281 17.20 -7.59 -26.00
CA TYR A 281 16.15 -8.09 -25.11
C TYR A 281 14.76 -7.75 -25.67
N PRO A 282 13.69 -8.45 -25.23
CA PRO A 282 12.31 -8.09 -25.56
C PRO A 282 12.02 -6.62 -25.23
N ASN A 283 11.29 -5.95 -26.13
CA ASN A 283 10.87 -4.56 -25.94
C ASN A 283 9.66 -4.49 -25.00
N MET A 284 9.93 -4.29 -23.72
CA MET A 284 8.92 -4.17 -22.65
C MET A 284 7.98 -2.95 -22.80
N LEU A 285 8.26 -2.04 -23.74
CA LEU A 285 7.47 -0.84 -24.01
C LEU A 285 6.84 -0.87 -25.42
N ALA A 286 6.71 -2.05 -26.04
CA ALA A 286 6.29 -2.18 -27.44
C ALA A 286 4.87 -1.66 -27.70
N TYR A 287 3.98 -1.71 -26.72
CA TYR A 287 2.60 -1.26 -26.84
C TYR A 287 2.01 -0.87 -25.49
N THR A 288 0.88 -0.17 -25.52
CA THR A 288 0.12 0.19 -24.33
C THR A 288 -1.30 -0.35 -24.41
N LYS A 289 -1.89 -0.67 -23.26
CA LYS A 289 -3.29 -1.08 -23.14
C LYS A 289 -3.88 -0.54 -21.83
N GLN A 290 -5.20 -0.40 -21.76
CA GLN A 290 -5.88 -0.25 -20.48
C GLN A 290 -5.78 -1.53 -19.65
N SER A 291 -5.70 -1.38 -18.33
CA SER A 291 -5.62 -2.48 -17.38
C SER A 291 -6.54 -2.20 -16.21
N PRO A 292 -7.42 -3.13 -15.80
CA PRO A 292 -8.28 -2.92 -14.63
C PRO A 292 -7.48 -2.65 -13.35
N ALA A 293 -6.26 -3.21 -13.23
CA ALA A 293 -5.33 -2.89 -12.15
C ALA A 293 -5.01 -1.38 -12.04
N PHE A 294 -5.19 -0.62 -13.11
CA PHE A 294 -4.87 0.82 -13.20
C PHE A 294 -6.05 1.71 -13.57
N GLY A 295 -7.27 1.17 -13.55
CA GLY A 295 -8.48 1.88 -14.00
C GLY A 295 -8.38 2.26 -15.47
N ASP A 296 -8.76 3.49 -15.81
CA ASP A 296 -8.83 3.94 -17.20
C ASP A 296 -7.47 4.30 -17.83
N LYS A 297 -6.37 4.14 -17.08
CA LYS A 297 -5.03 4.54 -17.52
C LYS A 297 -4.44 3.55 -18.53
N LEU A 298 -3.74 4.10 -19.52
CA LEU A 298 -2.88 3.31 -20.40
C LEU A 298 -1.60 2.90 -19.67
N VAL A 299 -1.26 1.61 -19.78
CA VAL A 299 -0.06 1.02 -19.19
C VAL A 299 0.70 0.17 -20.21
N PHE A 300 1.99 -0.06 -19.95
CA PHE A 300 2.80 -1.05 -20.66
C PHE A 300 2.57 -2.44 -20.03
N PRO A 301 1.77 -3.32 -20.65
CA PRO A 301 1.29 -4.54 -20.00
C PRO A 301 2.40 -5.55 -19.70
N ASP A 302 3.45 -5.61 -20.53
CA ASP A 302 4.62 -6.47 -20.29
C ASP A 302 5.33 -6.11 -18.99
N ILE A 303 5.33 -4.84 -18.60
CA ILE A 303 5.90 -4.39 -17.32
C ILE A 303 4.90 -4.63 -16.19
N ALA A 304 3.63 -4.33 -16.43
CA ALA A 304 2.56 -4.47 -15.45
C ALA A 304 2.31 -5.92 -15.02
N SER A 305 2.63 -6.90 -15.88
CA SER A 305 2.47 -8.32 -15.59
C SER A 305 3.44 -8.82 -14.51
N PHE A 306 4.48 -8.06 -14.17
CA PHE A 306 5.42 -8.39 -13.11
C PHE A 306 5.09 -7.71 -11.80
N SER A 307 5.41 -8.39 -10.69
CA SER A 307 5.44 -7.81 -9.36
C SER A 307 6.87 -7.65 -8.85
N GLY A 308 7.22 -6.44 -8.42
CA GLY A 308 8.51 -6.17 -7.81
C GLY A 308 9.69 -6.20 -8.81
N LYS A 309 10.74 -6.94 -8.46
CA LYS A 309 12.02 -6.88 -9.18
C LYS A 309 11.94 -7.69 -10.48
N VAL A 310 12.16 -7.02 -11.61
CA VAL A 310 12.37 -7.64 -12.92
C VAL A 310 13.86 -7.65 -13.24
N THR A 311 14.36 -8.79 -13.69
CA THR A 311 15.78 -9.06 -13.95
C THR A 311 16.00 -9.46 -15.40
N ALA A 312 17.05 -8.91 -16.01
CA ALA A 312 17.47 -9.34 -17.34
C ALA A 312 18.20 -10.68 -17.24
N LYS A 313 17.80 -11.67 -18.02
CA LYS A 313 18.49 -12.96 -18.21
C LYS A 313 18.99 -13.06 -19.65
N SER A 314 20.29 -13.28 -19.80
CA SER A 314 20.91 -13.57 -21.09
C SER A 314 20.53 -14.98 -21.59
N ALA A 315 20.87 -15.30 -22.84
CA ALA A 315 20.76 -16.68 -23.33
C ALA A 315 21.59 -17.67 -22.49
N ASP A 316 22.74 -17.27 -21.95
CA ASP A 316 23.54 -18.10 -21.02
C ASP A 316 22.79 -18.36 -19.71
N ASP A 317 22.14 -17.33 -19.14
CA ASP A 317 21.35 -17.47 -17.90
C ASP A 317 20.12 -18.38 -18.09
N MET A 318 19.62 -18.48 -19.32
CA MET A 318 18.46 -19.28 -19.71
C MET A 318 18.84 -20.71 -20.14
N ALA A 319 20.13 -21.00 -20.33
CA ALA A 319 20.60 -22.33 -20.68
C ALA A 319 20.21 -23.37 -19.61
N GLY A 320 19.80 -24.55 -20.08
CA GLY A 320 19.36 -25.66 -19.21
C GLY A 320 18.05 -25.41 -18.45
N LYS A 321 17.36 -24.28 -18.68
CA LYS A 321 16.11 -23.95 -17.97
C LYS A 321 14.89 -24.51 -18.70
N THR A 322 13.82 -24.68 -17.94
CA THR A 322 12.51 -25.07 -18.47
C THR A 322 11.57 -23.88 -18.42
N ILE A 323 10.79 -23.69 -19.48
CA ILE A 323 9.70 -22.71 -19.54
C ILE A 323 8.43 -23.37 -20.06
N PHE A 324 7.27 -22.87 -19.66
CA PHE A 324 5.99 -23.48 -20.04
C PHE A 324 4.92 -22.43 -20.36
N ARG A 325 3.90 -22.85 -21.10
CA ARG A 325 2.76 -22.01 -21.46
C ARG A 325 1.52 -22.85 -21.70
N ALA A 326 0.42 -22.51 -21.02
CA ALA A 326 -0.86 -23.14 -21.32
C ALA A 326 -1.52 -22.45 -22.52
N PHE A 327 -2.21 -23.23 -23.33
CA PHE A 327 -2.94 -22.76 -24.50
C PHE A 327 -4.18 -23.64 -24.72
N GLY A 328 -5.06 -23.23 -25.64
CA GLY A 328 -6.41 -23.78 -25.66
C GLY A 328 -7.27 -23.38 -26.84
N ASN A 329 -8.34 -24.13 -27.01
CA ASN A 329 -9.43 -23.79 -27.93
C ASN A 329 -10.29 -22.67 -27.35
N LYS A 330 -11.19 -22.13 -28.18
CA LYS A 330 -12.25 -21.24 -27.73
C LYS A 330 -13.11 -21.93 -26.67
N THR A 331 -13.52 -21.20 -25.64
CA THR A 331 -14.51 -21.63 -24.65
C THR A 331 -15.62 -20.59 -24.50
N GLU A 332 -16.57 -20.82 -23.60
CA GLU A 332 -17.64 -19.85 -23.30
C GLU A 332 -17.07 -18.56 -22.69
N LEU A 333 -15.99 -18.67 -21.92
CA LEU A 333 -15.33 -17.53 -21.28
C LEU A 333 -14.20 -16.96 -22.16
N ALA A 334 -13.40 -17.83 -22.81
CA ALA A 334 -12.36 -17.44 -23.76
C ALA A 334 -12.90 -17.38 -25.19
N ILE A 335 -13.58 -16.29 -25.54
CA ILE A 335 -14.39 -16.20 -26.76
C ILE A 335 -13.62 -15.99 -28.08
N ASP A 336 -12.29 -15.81 -28.06
CA ASP A 336 -11.52 -15.63 -29.30
C ASP A 336 -11.70 -16.87 -30.19
N PRO A 337 -12.19 -16.72 -31.44
CA PRO A 337 -12.41 -17.86 -32.34
C PRO A 337 -11.18 -18.74 -32.58
N ARG A 338 -9.96 -18.19 -32.44
CA ARG A 338 -8.71 -18.93 -32.62
C ARG A 338 -8.21 -19.62 -31.34
N GLY A 339 -8.85 -19.34 -30.21
CA GLY A 339 -8.36 -19.73 -28.89
C GLY A 339 -7.03 -19.04 -28.57
N SER A 340 -6.26 -19.66 -27.67
CA SER A 340 -4.92 -19.20 -27.30
C SER A 340 -3.82 -20.01 -28.01
N ASN A 341 -2.67 -19.37 -28.18
CA ASN A 341 -1.54 -19.88 -28.96
C ASN A 341 -0.45 -20.49 -28.06
N ALA A 342 0.19 -21.55 -28.55
CA ALA A 342 1.25 -22.26 -27.86
C ALA A 342 2.56 -21.45 -27.74
N ALA A 343 2.79 -20.47 -28.61
CA ALA A 343 3.87 -19.50 -28.47
C ALA A 343 3.35 -18.08 -28.31
N GLY A 344 4.08 -17.27 -27.53
CA GLY A 344 3.79 -15.87 -27.25
C GLY A 344 4.88 -15.23 -26.40
N GLY A 345 4.63 -14.02 -25.89
CA GLY A 345 5.62 -13.29 -25.08
C GLY A 345 5.79 -13.85 -23.67
N PHE A 346 4.69 -14.23 -23.00
CA PHE A 346 4.67 -14.66 -21.59
C PHE A 346 4.82 -16.17 -21.43
N TRP A 347 5.72 -16.60 -20.56
CA TRP A 347 6.00 -18.00 -20.24
C TRP A 347 6.20 -18.17 -18.73
N GLY A 348 5.65 -19.23 -18.15
CA GLY A 348 6.02 -19.64 -16.79
C GLY A 348 7.45 -20.18 -16.75
N TYR A 349 8.14 -20.02 -15.62
CA TYR A 349 9.56 -20.33 -15.47
C TYR A 349 9.77 -21.46 -14.45
N GLN A 350 10.41 -22.54 -14.92
CA GLN A 350 10.79 -23.75 -14.18
C GLN A 350 9.64 -24.58 -13.61
N ASP A 351 8.93 -24.11 -12.59
CA ASP A 351 7.99 -24.91 -11.82
C ASP A 351 6.68 -25.16 -12.61
N ILE A 352 6.66 -26.26 -13.38
CA ILE A 352 5.52 -26.64 -14.22
C ILE A 352 4.32 -27.00 -13.32
N PRO A 353 3.13 -26.40 -13.53
CA PRO A 353 1.95 -26.70 -12.73
C PRO A 353 1.49 -28.15 -12.93
N GLY A 354 1.15 -28.82 -11.83
CA GLY A 354 0.61 -30.18 -11.85
C GLY A 354 -0.90 -30.23 -12.01
N ASN A 355 -1.62 -29.14 -11.72
CA ASN A 355 -3.08 -29.07 -11.73
C ASN A 355 -3.63 -27.68 -12.08
N ALA A 356 -4.94 -27.61 -12.34
CA ALA A 356 -5.68 -26.40 -12.68
C ALA A 356 -5.45 -25.26 -11.67
N LYS A 357 -5.48 -25.58 -10.37
CA LYS A 357 -5.35 -24.62 -9.28
C LYS A 357 -3.98 -23.96 -9.28
N GLU A 358 -2.91 -24.77 -9.33
CA GLU A 358 -1.53 -24.27 -9.40
C GLU A 358 -1.32 -23.39 -10.63
N TRP A 359 -1.84 -23.81 -11.79
CA TRP A 359 -1.79 -23.01 -13.01
C TRP A 359 -2.50 -21.67 -12.83
N ARG A 360 -3.77 -21.66 -12.43
CA ARG A 360 -4.60 -20.45 -12.34
C ARG A 360 -4.11 -19.49 -11.27
N ASP A 361 -3.79 -20.01 -10.08
CA ASP A 361 -3.43 -19.17 -8.96
C ASP A 361 -2.04 -18.56 -9.15
N LEU A 362 -1.04 -19.36 -9.54
CA LEU A 362 0.35 -18.89 -9.63
C LEU A 362 0.64 -18.15 -10.94
N SER A 363 0.07 -18.61 -12.07
CA SER A 363 0.33 -18.00 -13.38
C SER A 363 -0.59 -16.82 -13.70
N ALA A 364 -1.63 -16.62 -12.88
CA ALA A 364 -2.61 -15.54 -12.98
C ALA A 364 -3.21 -15.36 -14.38
N VAL A 365 -3.38 -16.42 -15.15
CA VAL A 365 -3.97 -16.33 -16.50
C VAL A 365 -5.49 -16.35 -16.40
N LEU A 366 -6.14 -15.26 -16.81
CA LEU A 366 -7.59 -15.07 -16.76
C LEU A 366 -8.34 -15.97 -17.76
N ASP A 367 -9.59 -16.29 -17.43
CA ASP A 367 -10.47 -17.15 -18.25
C ASP A 367 -10.88 -16.45 -19.55
N GLU A 368 -10.99 -15.13 -19.53
CA GLU A 368 -11.49 -14.33 -20.65
C GLU A 368 -10.57 -14.27 -21.88
N TRP A 369 -9.35 -14.80 -21.78
CA TRP A 369 -8.38 -14.80 -22.89
C TRP A 369 -7.60 -16.11 -23.08
N ASN A 370 -7.70 -17.09 -22.18
CA ASN A 370 -7.11 -18.42 -22.38
C ASN A 370 -8.11 -19.52 -22.07
N GLY A 371 -8.48 -20.30 -23.10
CA GLY A 371 -9.42 -21.42 -22.96
C GLY A 371 -8.80 -22.68 -22.36
N ASN A 372 -7.48 -22.71 -22.17
CA ASN A 372 -6.71 -23.83 -21.60
C ASN A 372 -6.98 -25.19 -22.27
N GLY A 373 -6.64 -26.26 -21.57
CA GLY A 373 -6.78 -27.64 -22.05
C GLY A 373 -5.47 -28.24 -22.50
N PHE A 374 -4.48 -27.43 -22.90
CA PHE A 374 -3.17 -27.88 -23.37
C PHE A 374 -2.03 -27.12 -22.71
N LEU A 375 -0.88 -27.78 -22.60
CA LEU A 375 0.34 -27.22 -22.06
C LEU A 375 1.48 -27.52 -23.02
N VAL A 376 2.29 -26.51 -23.31
CA VAL A 376 3.60 -26.70 -23.95
C VAL A 376 4.69 -26.44 -22.92
N VAL A 377 5.66 -27.33 -22.87
CA VAL A 377 6.85 -27.26 -22.02
C VAL A 377 8.07 -27.26 -22.94
N LEU A 378 8.91 -26.25 -22.80
CA LEU A 378 10.18 -26.13 -23.52
C LEU A 378 11.33 -26.37 -22.55
N HIS A 379 12.15 -27.36 -22.86
CA HIS A 379 13.42 -27.61 -22.19
C HIS A 379 14.55 -27.00 -23.03
N LEU A 380 15.13 -25.90 -22.52
CA LEU A 380 16.19 -25.18 -23.20
C LEU A 380 17.52 -25.95 -23.03
N PRO A 381 18.32 -26.10 -24.09
CA PRO A 381 19.56 -26.86 -24.01
C PRO A 381 20.64 -26.11 -23.20
N GLU A 382 21.63 -26.85 -22.71
CA GLU A 382 22.78 -26.28 -21.96
C GLU A 382 23.65 -25.35 -22.81
N ASP A 383 23.66 -25.55 -24.13
CA ASP A 383 24.38 -24.71 -25.11
C ASP A 383 23.45 -23.70 -25.79
N LEU A 384 22.37 -23.27 -25.12
CA LEU A 384 21.36 -22.35 -25.67
C LEU A 384 21.97 -21.09 -26.28
N ALA A 385 22.95 -20.47 -25.62
CA ALA A 385 23.58 -19.25 -26.14
C ALA A 385 24.32 -19.46 -27.47
N ALA A 386 24.88 -20.65 -27.70
CA ALA A 386 25.53 -20.99 -28.96
C ALA A 386 24.50 -21.24 -30.07
N ARG A 387 23.38 -21.92 -29.75
CA ARG A 387 22.34 -22.28 -30.73
C ARG A 387 21.40 -21.11 -31.05
N MET A 388 21.06 -20.34 -30.03
CA MET A 388 20.05 -19.28 -30.07
C MET A 388 20.51 -18.06 -29.24
N PRO A 389 21.58 -17.36 -29.65
CA PRO A 389 22.18 -16.24 -28.89
C PRO A 389 21.22 -15.05 -28.65
N GLY A 390 20.12 -14.97 -29.40
CA GLY A 390 19.11 -13.93 -29.27
C GLY A 390 18.04 -14.19 -28.20
N THR A 391 18.07 -15.34 -27.51
CA THR A 391 17.03 -15.81 -26.57
C THR A 391 17.15 -15.15 -25.19
N ASN A 392 17.32 -13.83 -25.18
CA ASN A 392 17.34 -13.05 -23.94
C ASN A 392 15.92 -12.88 -23.39
N ALA A 393 15.82 -12.75 -22.06
CA ALA A 393 14.55 -12.69 -21.36
C ALA A 393 14.53 -11.64 -20.24
N TRP A 394 13.34 -11.21 -19.87
CA TRP A 394 13.05 -10.53 -18.62
C TRP A 394 12.36 -11.50 -17.67
N HIS A 395 12.89 -11.65 -16.47
CA HIS A 395 12.47 -12.62 -15.47
C HIS A 395 12.02 -11.95 -14.17
N GLY A 396 10.96 -12.47 -13.57
CA GLY A 396 10.50 -12.08 -12.24
C GLY A 396 9.14 -12.69 -11.88
N THR A 397 8.63 -12.26 -10.74
CA THR A 397 7.38 -12.76 -10.17
C THR A 397 6.16 -12.23 -10.94
N ILE A 398 5.17 -13.09 -11.15
CA ILE A 398 3.89 -12.81 -11.80
C ILE A 398 3.03 -11.96 -10.85
N ALA A 399 2.57 -10.82 -11.35
CA ALA A 399 1.62 -9.98 -10.65
C ALA A 399 0.20 -10.55 -10.73
N GLU A 400 -0.60 -10.16 -9.75
CA GLU A 400 -2.03 -10.34 -9.74
C GLU A 400 -2.70 -9.88 -11.05
N GLN A 401 -3.83 -10.50 -11.38
CA GLN A 401 -4.63 -10.13 -12.53
C GLN A 401 -6.09 -9.90 -12.14
N PHE A 402 -6.68 -8.90 -12.77
CA PHE A 402 -8.08 -8.51 -12.62
C PHE A 402 -8.76 -8.68 -13.97
N GLY A 403 -9.90 -9.37 -13.98
CA GLY A 403 -10.67 -9.57 -15.20
C GLY A 403 -11.16 -8.24 -15.79
N ASN A 404 -11.09 -8.15 -17.11
CA ASN A 404 -11.50 -6.96 -17.86
C ASN A 404 -12.90 -7.12 -18.45
N LYS A 405 -13.20 -8.29 -19.03
CA LYS A 405 -14.53 -8.70 -19.49
C LYS A 405 -15.31 -9.39 -18.37
N ILE A 406 -14.61 -10.11 -17.50
CA ILE A 406 -15.17 -10.82 -16.35
C ILE A 406 -14.68 -10.12 -15.09
N ASP A 407 -15.31 -9.00 -14.72
CA ASP A 407 -14.94 -8.14 -13.59
C ASP A 407 -14.88 -8.85 -12.23
N THR A 408 -15.63 -9.94 -12.08
CA THR A 408 -15.65 -10.79 -10.88
C THR A 408 -14.42 -11.68 -10.73
N GLN A 409 -13.62 -11.87 -11.78
CA GLN A 409 -12.44 -12.73 -11.72
C GLN A 409 -11.20 -11.97 -11.23
N TYR A 410 -10.57 -12.50 -10.18
CA TYR A 410 -9.31 -12.03 -9.61
C TYR A 410 -8.36 -13.20 -9.37
N LEU A 411 -7.10 -13.09 -9.80
CA LEU A 411 -6.07 -14.09 -9.59
C LEU A 411 -4.88 -13.47 -8.87
N GLU A 412 -4.41 -14.10 -7.79
CA GLU A 412 -3.38 -13.54 -6.91
C GLU A 412 -1.99 -13.50 -7.54
N GLY A 413 -1.65 -14.47 -8.40
CA GLY A 413 -0.32 -14.60 -8.99
C GLY A 413 0.71 -15.16 -8.01
N GLY A 414 1.98 -14.78 -8.23
CA GLY A 414 3.09 -15.20 -7.39
C GLY A 414 3.96 -16.34 -7.91
N GLY A 415 3.62 -16.92 -9.06
CA GLY A 415 4.55 -17.77 -9.81
C GLY A 415 5.67 -16.95 -10.44
N GLU A 416 6.68 -17.61 -11.00
CA GLU A 416 7.76 -16.94 -11.76
C GLU A 416 7.47 -17.02 -13.26
N GLN A 417 7.73 -15.92 -13.98
CA GLN A 417 7.60 -15.87 -15.44
C GLN A 417 8.85 -15.32 -16.10
N VAL A 418 8.95 -15.60 -17.40
CA VAL A 418 9.81 -14.88 -18.32
C VAL A 418 9.02 -14.28 -19.47
N ILE A 419 9.38 -13.06 -19.86
CA ILE A 419 9.10 -12.53 -21.19
C ILE A 419 10.35 -12.73 -22.02
N ILE A 420 10.28 -13.60 -23.02
CA ILE A 420 11.44 -14.12 -23.73
C ILE A 420 11.32 -13.90 -25.24
N LYS A 421 12.45 -13.57 -25.87
CA LYS A 421 12.53 -13.33 -27.31
C LYS A 421 12.60 -14.66 -28.08
N LEU A 422 11.45 -15.25 -28.35
CA LEU A 422 11.31 -16.40 -29.26
C LEU A 422 10.79 -15.88 -30.61
N GLU A 423 11.69 -15.67 -31.57
CA GLU A 423 11.36 -15.05 -32.87
C GLU A 423 11.61 -15.98 -34.06
N GLY A 424 11.10 -15.57 -35.22
CA GLY A 424 11.35 -16.23 -36.49
C GLY A 424 10.57 -17.54 -36.65
N ASP A 425 11.20 -18.51 -37.31
CA ASP A 425 10.52 -19.75 -37.69
C ASP A 425 10.27 -20.68 -36.50
N PHE A 426 11.08 -20.59 -35.44
CA PHE A 426 10.84 -21.31 -34.19
C PHE A 426 9.48 -20.95 -33.59
N PHE A 427 9.15 -19.66 -33.53
CA PHE A 427 7.87 -19.17 -33.03
C PHE A 427 6.68 -19.67 -33.86
N LYS A 428 6.81 -19.64 -35.19
CA LYS A 428 5.75 -20.10 -36.11
C LYS A 428 5.53 -21.60 -35.96
N GLU A 429 6.61 -22.37 -35.86
CA GLU A 429 6.55 -23.83 -35.78
C GLU A 429 5.91 -24.31 -34.47
N LEU A 430 6.24 -23.68 -33.34
CA LEU A 430 5.58 -23.96 -32.06
C LEU A 430 4.06 -23.73 -32.14
N ASN A 431 3.62 -22.65 -32.79
CA ASN A 431 2.19 -22.39 -32.98
C ASN A 431 1.53 -23.39 -33.93
N ARG A 432 2.20 -23.74 -35.04
CA ARG A 432 1.71 -24.74 -36.01
C ARG A 432 1.46 -26.09 -35.32
N ILE A 433 2.42 -26.57 -34.54
CA ILE A 433 2.30 -27.82 -33.77
C ILE A 433 1.23 -27.68 -32.67
N GLY A 434 1.17 -26.53 -32.00
CA GLY A 434 0.12 -26.24 -31.02
C GLY A 434 -1.29 -26.34 -31.62
N ASP A 435 -1.49 -25.83 -32.84
CA ASP A 435 -2.77 -25.94 -33.54
C ASP A 435 -3.10 -27.39 -33.93
N GLU A 436 -2.10 -28.18 -34.34
CA GLU A 436 -2.27 -29.63 -34.58
C GLU A 436 -2.66 -30.40 -33.32
N VAL A 437 -2.04 -30.08 -32.19
CA VAL A 437 -2.35 -30.66 -30.89
C VAL A 437 -3.75 -30.28 -30.42
N LYS A 438 -4.17 -29.01 -30.61
CA LYS A 438 -5.54 -28.56 -30.33
C LYS A 438 -6.59 -29.30 -31.17
N ALA A 439 -6.29 -29.54 -32.44
CA ALA A 439 -7.20 -30.20 -33.38
C ALA A 439 -7.30 -31.71 -33.14
N SER A 440 -6.18 -32.37 -32.83
CA SER A 440 -6.10 -33.82 -32.66
C SER A 440 -6.38 -34.29 -31.23
N GLY A 441 -6.13 -33.44 -30.23
CA GLY A 441 -6.14 -33.84 -28.82
C GLY A 441 -4.97 -34.76 -28.43
N GLN A 442 -4.00 -34.97 -29.32
CA GLN A 442 -2.88 -35.90 -29.10
C GLN A 442 -1.62 -35.15 -28.62
N THR A 443 -0.79 -35.84 -27.84
CA THR A 443 0.51 -35.33 -27.40
C THR A 443 1.48 -35.21 -28.57
N ALA A 444 2.34 -34.19 -28.58
CA ALA A 444 3.45 -34.07 -29.53
C ALA A 444 4.76 -33.81 -28.79
N LYS A 445 5.85 -34.39 -29.27
CA LYS A 445 7.21 -34.11 -28.79
C LYS A 445 8.11 -33.84 -29.99
N VAL A 446 8.75 -32.68 -30.00
CA VAL A 446 9.65 -32.27 -31.08
C VAL A 446 10.92 -31.66 -30.51
N GLU A 447 11.99 -31.69 -31.30
CA GLU A 447 13.20 -30.94 -31.00
C GLU A 447 13.42 -29.92 -32.11
N LEU A 448 13.44 -28.64 -31.73
CA LEU A 448 13.58 -27.51 -32.65
C LEU A 448 14.77 -26.67 -32.20
N ASN A 449 15.80 -26.55 -33.04
CA ASN A 449 17.05 -25.85 -32.71
C ASN A 449 17.71 -26.34 -31.40
N GLY A 450 17.55 -27.62 -31.06
CA GLY A 450 18.05 -28.22 -29.81
C GLY A 450 17.15 -27.97 -28.58
N VAL A 451 16.08 -27.18 -28.72
CA VAL A 451 15.05 -27.04 -27.67
C VAL A 451 14.07 -28.18 -27.80
N LYS A 452 13.89 -28.95 -26.72
CA LYS A 452 12.88 -30.01 -26.66
C LYS A 452 11.55 -29.39 -26.27
N ALA A 453 10.55 -29.53 -27.13
CA ALA A 453 9.21 -29.03 -26.90
C ALA A 453 8.25 -30.21 -26.71
N GLU A 454 7.59 -30.26 -25.57
CA GLU A 454 6.56 -31.25 -25.24
C GLU A 454 5.20 -30.58 -25.15
N PHE A 455 4.24 -31.08 -25.92
CA PHE A 455 2.87 -30.61 -25.98
C PHE A 455 1.96 -31.72 -25.50
N TYR A 456 1.05 -31.41 -24.58
CA TYR A 456 0.11 -32.41 -24.10
C TYR A 456 -1.22 -31.79 -23.67
N PRO A 457 -2.35 -32.52 -23.87
CA PRO A 457 -3.59 -32.21 -23.19
C PRO A 457 -3.38 -32.37 -21.68
N THR A 458 -3.81 -31.38 -20.92
CA THR A 458 -3.59 -31.35 -19.46
C THR A 458 -4.50 -32.32 -18.71
N GLY A 459 -5.70 -32.58 -19.24
CA GLY A 459 -6.74 -33.37 -18.57
C GLY A 459 -7.23 -32.74 -17.25
N TRP A 460 -6.87 -31.48 -16.99
CA TRP A 460 -7.26 -30.77 -15.77
C TRP A 460 -8.77 -30.54 -15.75
N LYS A 461 -9.39 -30.83 -14.61
CA LYS A 461 -10.80 -30.54 -14.33
C LYS A 461 -10.92 -29.18 -13.67
N ASP A 462 -12.09 -28.57 -13.78
CA ASP A 462 -12.45 -27.34 -13.05
C ASP A 462 -11.53 -26.14 -13.36
N VAL A 463 -10.98 -26.08 -14.58
CA VAL A 463 -10.01 -25.04 -14.98
C VAL A 463 -10.68 -23.69 -15.24
N GLU A 464 -11.93 -23.68 -15.73
CA GLU A 464 -12.68 -22.48 -16.11
C GLU A 464 -13.88 -22.26 -15.19
N GLY A 465 -14.18 -20.99 -14.89
CA GLY A 465 -15.34 -20.58 -14.08
C GLY A 465 -15.25 -20.91 -12.59
N VAL A 466 -14.11 -21.44 -12.13
CA VAL A 466 -13.92 -21.94 -10.76
C VAL A 466 -12.89 -21.12 -9.99
N HIS A 467 -11.77 -20.76 -10.63
CA HIS A 467 -10.65 -20.11 -9.96
C HIS A 467 -10.74 -18.58 -10.05
N GLY A 468 -10.60 -17.92 -8.90
CA GLY A 468 -10.56 -16.46 -8.81
C GLY A 468 -11.92 -15.76 -8.78
N TYR A 469 -13.03 -16.48 -8.66
CA TYR A 469 -14.39 -15.92 -8.64
C TYR A 469 -14.92 -15.60 -7.24
N SER A 470 -14.26 -16.11 -6.19
CA SER A 470 -14.50 -15.73 -4.80
C SER A 470 -13.51 -14.63 -4.41
N LYS A 471 -13.65 -13.43 -5.02
CA LYS A 471 -12.81 -12.26 -4.70
C LYS A 471 -12.88 -12.00 -3.18
N PRO A 472 -11.77 -12.11 -2.43
CA PRO A 472 -11.76 -11.77 -1.01
C PRO A 472 -12.13 -10.30 -0.81
N ASP A 473 -13.01 -10.01 0.16
CA ASP A 473 -13.42 -8.64 0.48
C ASP A 473 -12.19 -7.74 0.73
N GLY A 474 -12.08 -6.64 -0.04
CA GLY A 474 -11.04 -5.62 0.12
C GLY A 474 -9.85 -5.69 -0.86
N ILE A 475 -9.82 -6.63 -1.80
CA ILE A 475 -8.82 -6.62 -2.90
C ILE A 475 -9.28 -5.67 -4.01
N GLU A 476 -9.00 -4.37 -3.88
CA GLU A 476 -9.33 -3.41 -4.95
C GLU A 476 -8.16 -3.22 -5.93
N PRO A 477 -8.44 -2.98 -7.23
CA PRO A 477 -7.38 -2.82 -8.21
C PRO A 477 -6.42 -1.69 -7.80
N PRO A 478 -5.10 -1.96 -7.79
CA PRO A 478 -4.14 -1.14 -7.07
C PRO A 478 -3.99 0.30 -7.57
N TYR A 479 -4.45 0.66 -8.76
CA TYR A 479 -4.29 2.02 -9.28
C TYR A 479 -5.55 2.56 -9.97
N ALA A 480 -6.68 1.86 -9.82
CA ALA A 480 -7.96 2.21 -10.43
C ALA A 480 -8.73 3.31 -9.68
N THR A 481 -8.53 3.44 -8.36
CA THR A 481 -9.18 4.49 -7.57
C THR A 481 -8.28 5.73 -7.49
N THR A 482 -8.83 6.90 -7.86
CA THR A 482 -8.17 8.23 -7.81
C THR A 482 -7.73 8.69 -6.42
N THR A 483 -8.00 7.88 -5.37
CA THR A 483 -7.64 8.12 -3.97
C THR A 483 -6.37 7.38 -3.50
N ARG A 484 -5.56 6.82 -4.42
CA ARG A 484 -4.23 6.26 -4.09
C ARG A 484 -3.05 7.23 -4.24
N THR A 485 -3.30 8.50 -4.51
CA THR A 485 -2.26 9.56 -4.64
C THR A 485 -1.91 10.23 -3.31
N LEU A 486 -1.56 9.44 -2.29
CA LEU A 486 -0.88 9.98 -1.10
C LEU A 486 0.23 9.06 -0.56
N HIS A 487 0.16 7.74 -0.78
CA HIS A 487 1.04 6.82 -0.04
C HIS A 487 2.36 6.46 -0.74
N ASP A 488 2.39 6.30 -2.07
CA ASP A 488 3.63 5.96 -2.78
C ASP A 488 4.61 7.15 -2.83
N ASP A 489 4.07 8.37 -2.89
CA ASP A 489 4.84 9.61 -2.79
C ASP A 489 5.28 9.88 -1.34
N GLU A 490 4.50 9.50 -0.32
CA GLU A 490 4.94 9.56 1.09
C GLU A 490 6.04 8.55 1.42
N LEU A 491 5.95 7.31 0.94
CA LEU A 491 6.97 6.28 1.20
C LEU A 491 8.28 6.56 0.42
N ARG A 492 8.17 7.13 -0.78
CA ARG A 492 9.35 7.59 -1.55
C ARG A 492 9.94 8.88 -1.00
N SER A 493 9.13 9.89 -0.66
CA SER A 493 9.61 11.10 0.01
C SER A 493 10.27 10.75 1.34
N LYS A 494 9.66 9.92 2.19
CA LYS A 494 10.26 9.50 3.47
C LYS A 494 11.58 8.71 3.32
N LYS A 495 11.84 8.04 2.20
CA LYS A 495 13.16 7.42 1.93
C LYS A 495 14.18 8.40 1.35
N VAL A 496 13.75 9.26 0.43
CA VAL A 496 14.60 10.26 -0.22
C VAL A 496 14.95 11.40 0.74
N ASP A 497 13.98 11.92 1.47
CA ASP A 497 14.14 12.94 2.51
C ASP A 497 15.03 12.42 3.63
N ARG A 498 14.95 11.13 4.00
CA ARG A 498 15.85 10.54 5.00
C ARG A 498 17.30 10.48 4.51
N ALA A 499 17.54 10.30 3.22
CA ALA A 499 18.89 10.36 2.64
C ALA A 499 19.41 11.80 2.56
N ILE A 500 18.56 12.75 2.15
CA ILE A 500 18.89 14.17 2.07
C ILE A 500 19.12 14.77 3.47
N ILE A 501 18.27 14.45 4.44
CA ILE A 501 18.38 14.90 5.83
C ILE A 501 19.59 14.27 6.51
N ASN A 502 19.93 13.01 6.23
CA ASN A 502 21.18 12.43 6.71
C ASN A 502 22.42 13.12 6.09
N ALA A 503 22.36 13.54 4.83
CA ALA A 503 23.43 14.31 4.20
C ALA A 503 23.57 15.71 4.82
N VAL A 504 22.47 16.44 5.01
CA VAL A 504 22.45 17.76 5.66
C VAL A 504 22.87 17.68 7.14
N ARG A 505 22.56 16.56 7.81
CA ARG A 505 23.01 16.28 9.19
C ARG A 505 24.52 16.08 9.26
N ILE A 506 25.09 15.32 8.33
CA ILE A 506 26.55 15.14 8.25
C ILE A 506 27.22 16.49 7.98
N GLU A 507 26.71 17.28 7.04
CA GLU A 507 27.25 18.63 6.76
C GLU A 507 27.18 19.57 7.98
N ASN A 508 26.06 19.61 8.69
CA ASN A 508 25.91 20.47 9.87
C ASN A 508 26.72 20.01 11.09
N GLN A 509 26.91 18.69 11.29
CA GLN A 509 27.81 18.18 12.33
C GLN A 509 29.27 18.49 12.00
N THR A 510 29.67 18.34 10.74
CA THR A 510 31.03 18.66 10.29
C THR A 510 31.32 20.16 10.43
N ALA A 511 30.36 21.03 10.08
CA ALA A 511 30.49 22.48 10.22
C ALA A 511 30.61 22.97 11.67
N MET A 512 30.02 22.26 12.63
CA MET A 512 30.16 22.56 14.06
C MET A 512 31.47 22.04 14.66
N GLU A 513 32.05 20.97 14.11
CA GLU A 513 33.34 20.41 14.56
C GLU A 513 34.55 21.16 13.97
N THR A 514 34.42 21.77 12.79
CA THR A 514 35.49 22.58 12.16
C THR A 514 35.47 24.05 12.54
N GLY A 515 34.52 24.48 13.38
CA GLY A 515 34.32 25.87 13.81
C GLY A 515 34.91 26.24 15.17
N GLN A 516 35.85 25.45 15.70
CA GLN A 516 36.64 25.78 16.90
C GLN A 516 38.02 26.32 16.55
#